data_AF-A0A0H3ZMJ6-F1
#
_entry.id   AF-A0A0H3ZMJ6-F1
#
_cell.length_a   1.000
_cell.length_b   1.000
_cell.length_c   1.000
_cell.angle_alpha   90.00
_cell.angle_beta   90.00
_cell.angle_gamma   90.00
#
_symmetry.space_group_name_H-M   'P 1'
#
loop_
_entity.id
_entity.type
_entity.pdbx_description
1 polymer ?
#
loop_
_entity_poly.entity_id
_entity_poly.type
_entity_poly.pdbx_seq_one_letter_code
_entity_poly.pdbx_strand_id
1 'polypeptide(L)'
;MSNVIRPDTFSLEEDGFSTPGFYQIRKGKGTSDSRYLEQIFLAKEQQAPLNSARDDFVGVITHATLHDSVDDGDVVNINQFGQLRVILSRRANHNTLLVTERCNNLCLFCSQPPREEKDDWLLSYGALALAAFGFDGDVGISGGEPLLYGDAFIKFLAFVSDHAPNTRLHVLTNGRAFSDLEFTGELASMASRLDITFGIPLYSVRGRIHDHLVGRDGAFSQTVVGMINAGNSGIKMEVRFIPTQHNASELPQVAEYIARVFLVLCSCR
;
A
#
# COMPACT_ATOMS: atom_id res chain seq x y z
N MET A 1 4.69 26.06 10.14
CA MET A 1 4.49 24.61 10.05
C MET A 1 5.38 23.99 11.10
N SER A 2 4.84 23.58 12.25
CA SER A 2 5.63 22.87 13.26
C SER A 2 6.13 21.57 12.63
N ASN A 3 7.44 21.38 12.62
CA ASN A 3 8.07 20.12 12.25
C ASN A 3 7.70 19.07 13.29
N VAL A 4 6.50 18.50 13.19
CA VAL A 4 6.17 17.28 13.91
C VAL A 4 6.73 16.15 13.07
N ILE A 5 8.03 15.89 13.23
CA ILE A 5 8.61 14.61 12.80
C ILE A 5 7.96 13.58 13.73
N ARG A 6 7.00 12.83 13.21
CA ARG A 6 6.47 11.67 13.92
C ARG A 6 7.58 10.62 13.96
N PRO A 7 8.05 10.19 15.13
CA PRO A 7 8.91 9.03 15.20
C PRO A 7 8.07 7.81 14.75
N ASP A 8 8.46 7.21 13.63
CA ASP A 8 7.83 5.98 13.11
C ASP A 8 8.65 4.73 13.49
N THR A 9 9.75 4.90 14.22
CA THR A 9 10.67 3.82 14.57
C THR A 9 11.21 3.98 15.99
N PHE A 10 11.22 2.89 16.74
CA PHE A 10 11.52 2.83 18.18
C PHE A 10 12.41 1.62 18.47
N SER A 11 13.27 1.73 19.48
CA SER A 11 14.08 0.59 19.97
C SER A 11 13.41 0.02 21.22
N LEU A 12 13.22 -1.30 21.28
CA LEU A 12 12.53 -1.99 22.38
C LEU A 12 13.49 -2.69 23.37
N GLU A 13 14.78 -2.34 23.39
CA GLU A 13 15.84 -3.08 24.11
C GLU A 13 15.55 -3.35 25.60
N GLU A 14 14.62 -2.62 26.24
CA GLU A 14 14.23 -2.81 27.64
C GLU A 14 12.71 -2.91 27.90
N ASP A 15 11.88 -2.96 26.85
CA ASP A 15 10.42 -2.68 26.96
C ASP A 15 9.51 -3.92 27.12
N GLY A 16 10.10 -5.11 27.28
CA GLY A 16 9.39 -6.36 27.62
C GLY A 16 9.20 -7.33 26.45
N PHE A 17 8.36 -6.99 25.47
CA PHE A 17 8.09 -7.85 24.30
C PHE A 17 8.83 -7.37 23.05
N SER A 18 9.63 -8.25 22.45
CA SER A 18 10.47 -7.94 21.27
C SER A 18 10.47 -9.06 20.21
N THR A 19 9.51 -9.99 20.26
CA THR A 19 9.40 -11.05 19.26
C THR A 19 9.17 -10.44 17.87
N PRO A 20 9.93 -10.85 16.85
CA PRO A 20 9.76 -10.33 15.49
C PRO A 20 8.40 -10.74 14.90
N GLY A 21 7.73 -9.80 14.24
CA GLY A 21 6.41 -10.06 13.66
C GLY A 21 5.63 -8.80 13.33
N PHE A 22 4.38 -8.98 12.91
CA PHE A 22 3.41 -7.91 12.67
C PHE A 22 2.32 -7.98 13.73
N TYR A 23 2.05 -6.85 14.35
CA TYR A 23 1.17 -6.80 15.50
C TYR A 23 0.22 -5.61 15.42
N GLN A 24 -0.95 -5.77 16.01
CA GLN A 24 -1.86 -4.68 16.28
C GLN A 24 -1.63 -4.16 17.71
N ILE A 25 -1.43 -2.85 17.84
CA ILE A 25 -1.25 -2.18 19.13
C ILE A 25 -2.60 -1.98 19.81
N ARG A 26 -2.66 -2.28 21.10
CA ARG A 26 -3.83 -2.07 21.96
C ARG A 26 -3.44 -1.31 23.22
N LYS A 27 -4.19 -0.27 23.56
CA LYS A 27 -4.01 0.57 24.75
C LYS A 27 -5.10 0.36 25.80
N GLY A 28 -6.27 -0.16 25.40
CA GLY A 28 -7.34 -0.56 26.31
C GLY A 28 -7.26 -2.04 26.70
N LYS A 29 -7.64 -2.35 27.95
CA LYS A 29 -7.86 -3.75 28.40
C LYS A 29 -9.24 -4.21 27.95
N GLY A 30 -9.30 -5.35 27.27
CA GLY A 30 -10.53 -5.93 26.72
C GLY A 30 -10.28 -6.69 25.41
N THR A 31 -11.13 -7.68 25.13
CA THR A 31 -11.09 -8.47 23.90
C THR A 31 -11.29 -7.55 22.70
N SER A 32 -10.27 -7.46 21.86
CA SER A 32 -10.38 -6.90 20.53
C SER A 32 -10.92 -7.96 19.57
N ASP A 33 -11.95 -7.62 18.79
CA ASP A 33 -12.52 -8.52 17.78
C ASP A 33 -11.62 -8.81 16.57
N SER A 34 -10.44 -8.16 16.47
CA SER A 34 -9.52 -8.39 15.35
C SER A 34 -8.79 -9.72 15.49
N ARG A 35 -9.15 -10.69 14.64
CA ARG A 35 -8.54 -12.04 14.58
C ARG A 35 -7.44 -12.16 13.52
N TYR A 36 -7.05 -11.06 12.88
CA TYR A 36 -6.16 -11.09 11.70
C TYR A 36 -4.68 -10.92 12.05
N LEU A 37 -4.38 -10.15 13.10
CA LEU A 37 -3.03 -9.97 13.63
C LEU A 37 -3.02 -10.24 15.13
N GLU A 38 -1.91 -10.80 15.60
CA GLU A 38 -1.62 -10.90 17.04
C GLU A 38 -1.57 -9.50 17.66
N GLN A 39 -1.97 -9.41 18.92
CA GLN A 39 -2.17 -8.12 19.58
C GLN A 39 -1.19 -7.94 20.73
N ILE A 40 -0.63 -6.74 20.82
CA ILE A 40 0.28 -6.35 21.89
C ILE A 40 -0.37 -5.25 22.71
N PHE A 41 -0.32 -5.40 24.03
CA PHE A 41 -0.73 -4.33 24.94
C PHE A 41 0.40 -3.32 25.10
N LEU A 42 0.13 -2.06 24.77
CA LEU A 42 1.06 -0.95 24.91
C LEU A 42 0.70 -0.13 26.15
N ALA A 43 1.55 -0.22 27.17
CA ALA A 43 1.45 0.56 28.39
C ALA A 43 2.37 1.79 28.31
N LYS A 44 1.91 2.91 28.90
CA LYS A 44 2.74 4.13 29.00
C LYS A 44 3.84 4.01 30.06
N GLU A 45 3.51 3.39 31.19
CA GLU A 45 4.37 3.20 32.37
C GLU A 45 4.26 1.76 32.85
N GLN A 46 5.24 1.27 33.62
CA GLN A 46 5.23 -0.08 34.16
C GLN A 46 3.95 -0.33 34.97
N GLN A 47 3.12 -1.26 34.49
CA GLN A 47 1.94 -1.72 35.21
C GLN A 47 2.24 -3.04 35.92
N ALA A 48 1.46 -3.35 36.95
CA ALA A 48 1.44 -4.69 37.55
C ALA A 48 1.26 -5.76 36.46
N PRO A 49 1.85 -6.97 36.63
CA PRO A 49 1.89 -7.98 35.57
C PRO A 49 0.48 -8.26 35.03
N LEU A 50 0.32 -8.16 33.71
CA LEU A 50 -0.93 -8.57 33.06
C LEU A 50 -1.16 -10.06 33.35
N ASN A 51 -2.39 -10.39 33.74
CA ASN A 51 -2.79 -11.77 33.93
C ASN A 51 -3.00 -12.38 32.54
N SER A 52 -2.03 -13.15 32.06
CA SER A 52 -2.00 -13.77 30.71
C SER A 52 -3.20 -14.67 30.39
N ALA A 53 -4.06 -14.96 31.36
CA ALA A 53 -5.26 -15.79 31.20
C ALA A 53 -6.56 -14.99 30.96
N ARG A 54 -6.53 -13.64 31.01
CA ARG A 54 -7.74 -12.80 30.86
C ARG A 54 -7.69 -11.80 29.71
N ASP A 55 -6.52 -11.56 29.14
CA ASP A 55 -6.31 -10.56 28.11
C ASP A 55 -5.61 -11.24 26.91
N ASP A 56 -6.26 -11.31 25.75
CA ASP A 56 -5.84 -12.03 24.51
C ASP A 56 -4.56 -11.45 23.83
N PHE A 57 -3.62 -10.90 24.61
CA PHE A 57 -2.40 -10.27 24.11
C PHE A 57 -1.22 -11.25 24.14
N VAL A 58 -0.41 -11.25 23.08
CA VAL A 58 0.80 -12.07 22.99
C VAL A 58 1.97 -11.49 23.79
N GLY A 59 1.87 -10.21 24.19
CA GLY A 59 2.91 -9.52 24.94
C GLY A 59 2.51 -8.12 25.40
N VAL A 60 3.40 -7.54 26.20
CA VAL A 60 3.26 -6.18 26.74
C VAL A 60 4.51 -5.39 26.39
N ILE A 61 4.30 -4.20 25.82
CA ILE A 61 5.37 -3.21 25.60
C ILE A 61 5.11 -2.04 26.56
N THR A 62 6.12 -1.65 27.33
CA THR A 62 6.04 -0.46 28.18
C THR A 62 6.95 0.63 27.62
N HIS A 63 6.40 1.55 26.82
CA HIS A 63 7.21 2.59 26.19
C HIS A 63 6.42 3.90 26.06
N ALA A 64 6.76 4.91 26.88
CA ALA A 64 6.01 6.16 26.97
C ALA A 64 5.97 6.95 25.65
N THR A 65 7.11 7.13 24.98
CA THR A 65 7.18 7.86 23.70
C THR A 65 6.41 7.16 22.59
N LEU A 66 6.53 5.83 22.47
CA LEU A 66 5.75 5.04 21.51
C LEU A 66 4.26 5.17 21.83
N HIS A 67 3.87 5.00 23.10
CA HIS A 67 2.49 5.16 23.55
C HIS A 67 1.92 6.53 23.16
N ASP A 68 2.66 7.62 23.34
CA ASP A 68 2.17 8.95 22.99
C ASP A 68 2.11 9.20 21.46
N SER A 69 2.83 8.39 20.65
CA SER A 69 2.99 8.59 19.19
C SER A 69 2.05 7.74 18.31
N VAL A 70 1.39 6.73 18.87
CA VAL A 70 0.46 5.82 18.16
C VAL A 70 -0.96 5.91 18.72
N ASP A 71 -1.94 5.39 18.01
CA ASP A 71 -3.32 5.21 18.49
C ASP A 71 -3.68 3.73 18.69
N ASP A 72 -4.79 3.47 19.39
CA ASP A 72 -5.32 2.11 19.55
C ASP A 72 -5.73 1.55 18.18
N GLY A 73 -5.26 0.34 17.90
CA GLY A 73 -5.48 -0.35 16.63
C GLY A 73 -4.46 -0.06 15.54
N ASP A 74 -3.47 0.82 15.77
CA ASP A 74 -2.33 1.01 14.84
C ASP A 74 -1.58 -0.32 14.63
N VAL A 75 -1.03 -0.52 13.43
CA VAL A 75 -0.29 -1.74 13.07
C VAL A 75 1.20 -1.47 13.04
N VAL A 76 1.96 -2.35 13.67
CA VAL A 76 3.41 -2.24 13.83
C VAL A 76 4.12 -3.49 13.34
N ASN A 77 5.39 -3.34 12.99
CA ASN A 77 6.32 -4.43 12.74
C ASN A 77 7.46 -4.38 13.75
N ILE A 78 7.84 -5.52 14.32
CA ILE A 78 9.05 -5.67 15.12
C ILE A 78 10.03 -6.51 14.29
N ASN A 79 11.26 -6.02 14.12
CA ASN A 79 12.29 -6.76 13.41
C ASN A 79 13.14 -7.63 14.36
N GLN A 80 14.03 -8.44 13.80
CA GLN A 80 14.95 -9.32 14.54
C GLN A 80 15.91 -8.61 15.51
N PHE A 81 16.05 -7.29 15.40
CA PHE A 81 16.91 -6.47 16.25
C PHE A 81 16.12 -5.76 17.37
N GLY A 82 14.84 -6.09 17.56
CA GLY A 82 13.99 -5.44 18.55
C GLY A 82 13.61 -4.00 18.18
N GLN A 83 13.74 -3.62 16.91
CA GLN A 83 13.30 -2.32 16.42
C GLN A 83 11.84 -2.42 16.00
N LEU A 84 11.00 -1.57 16.58
CA LEU A 84 9.59 -1.44 16.22
C LEU A 84 9.41 -0.33 15.20
N ARG A 85 8.69 -0.62 14.13
CA ARG A 85 8.28 0.35 13.11
C ARG A 85 6.76 0.42 13.03
N VAL A 86 6.20 1.63 12.98
CA VAL A 86 4.77 1.81 12.72
C VAL A 86 4.51 1.69 11.22
N ILE A 87 3.61 0.79 10.83
CA ILE A 87 3.31 0.47 9.43
C ILE A 87 1.99 1.12 8.98
N LEU A 88 0.95 1.05 9.82
CA LEU A 88 -0.33 1.73 9.60
C LEU A 88 -0.69 2.52 10.85
N SER A 89 -1.09 3.78 10.64
CA SER A 89 -1.37 4.73 11.71
C SER A 89 -2.65 5.50 11.44
N ARG A 90 -3.53 5.55 12.43
CA ARG A 90 -4.77 6.37 12.36
C ARG A 90 -4.47 7.87 12.37
N ARG A 91 -3.26 8.28 12.80
CA ARG A 91 -2.79 9.68 12.78
C ARG A 91 -2.04 10.07 11.52
N ALA A 92 -1.70 9.10 10.67
CA ALA A 92 -0.96 9.40 9.46
C ALA A 92 -1.86 10.16 8.48
N ASN A 93 -1.31 11.21 7.86
CA ASN A 93 -2.00 11.91 6.76
C ASN A 93 -2.24 10.99 5.56
N HIS A 94 -1.33 10.03 5.35
CA HIS A 94 -1.42 9.01 4.32
C HIS A 94 -0.81 7.71 4.85
N ASN A 95 -1.50 6.60 4.66
CA ASN A 95 -0.98 5.25 4.90
C ASN A 95 -0.57 4.62 3.56
N THR A 96 0.54 3.90 3.52
CA THR A 96 0.94 3.16 2.31
C THR A 96 1.62 1.85 2.69
N LEU A 97 1.15 0.75 2.09
CA LEU A 97 1.73 -0.57 2.25
C LEU A 97 2.59 -0.92 1.03
N LEU A 98 3.80 -1.42 1.29
CA LEU A 98 4.65 -2.05 0.29
C LEU A 98 4.29 -3.53 0.21
N VAL A 99 3.73 -3.99 -0.93
CA VAL A 99 3.29 -5.39 -1.10
C VAL A 99 4.24 -6.24 -1.95
N THR A 100 5.23 -5.62 -2.60
CA THR A 100 6.31 -6.30 -3.32
C THR A 100 7.47 -5.33 -3.61
N GLU A 101 8.69 -5.84 -3.70
CA GLU A 101 9.88 -5.17 -4.22
C GLU A 101 10.20 -5.58 -5.68
N ARG A 102 9.42 -6.51 -6.27
CA ARG A 102 9.59 -6.93 -7.66
C ARG A 102 8.88 -5.96 -8.59
N CYS A 103 9.49 -5.65 -9.74
CA CYS A 103 8.88 -4.83 -10.78
C CYS A 103 9.31 -5.31 -12.16
N ASN A 104 8.43 -5.18 -13.16
CA ASN A 104 8.76 -5.43 -14.55
C ASN A 104 9.32 -4.20 -15.28
N ASN A 105 9.46 -3.04 -14.61
CA ASN A 105 10.18 -1.85 -15.07
C ASN A 105 11.53 -1.67 -14.34
N LEU A 106 12.45 -0.90 -14.93
CA LEU A 106 13.74 -0.51 -14.35
C LEU A 106 13.92 1.01 -14.51
N CYS A 107 13.08 1.79 -13.83
CA CYS A 107 13.02 3.23 -14.05
C CYS A 107 14.30 3.95 -13.60
N LEU A 108 14.76 4.92 -14.41
CA LEU A 108 15.98 5.70 -14.15
C LEU A 108 15.92 6.55 -12.87
N PHE A 109 14.72 6.84 -12.37
CA PHE A 109 14.45 7.64 -11.17
C PHE A 109 13.87 6.80 -10.02
N CYS A 110 13.90 5.46 -10.11
CA CYS A 110 13.37 4.62 -9.06
C CYS A 110 14.27 4.67 -7.82
N SER A 111 13.68 4.97 -6.66
CA SER A 111 14.38 4.90 -5.37
C SER A 111 14.53 3.47 -4.85
N GLN A 112 13.77 2.52 -5.40
CA GLN A 112 13.72 1.12 -4.99
C GLN A 112 13.83 0.22 -6.24
N PRO A 113 15.05 0.02 -6.79
CA PRO A 113 15.22 -0.82 -7.96
C PRO A 113 14.71 -2.25 -7.70
N PRO A 114 14.21 -2.95 -8.73
CA PRO A 114 13.53 -4.23 -8.57
C PRO A 114 14.45 -5.27 -7.95
N ARG A 115 13.92 -6.05 -7.00
CA ARG A 115 14.59 -7.23 -6.45
C ARG A 115 13.94 -8.51 -6.98
N GLU A 116 14.73 -9.57 -7.05
CA GLU A 116 14.27 -10.90 -7.49
C GLU A 116 13.88 -11.82 -6.33
N GLU A 117 14.02 -11.34 -5.09
CA GLU A 117 13.69 -12.10 -3.90
C GLU A 117 12.20 -12.44 -3.85
N LYS A 118 11.87 -13.62 -3.31
CA LYS A 118 10.49 -14.02 -3.07
C LYS A 118 9.94 -13.26 -1.87
N ASP A 119 8.94 -12.44 -2.13
CA ASP A 119 8.38 -11.48 -1.19
C ASP A 119 6.85 -11.58 -1.10
N ASP A 120 6.28 -12.70 -1.56
CA ASP A 120 4.83 -12.99 -1.57
C ASP A 120 4.17 -12.84 -0.19
N TRP A 121 4.97 -12.97 0.88
CA TRP A 121 4.54 -12.74 2.26
C TRP A 121 4.10 -11.29 2.49
N LEU A 122 4.69 -10.29 1.81
CA LEU A 122 4.30 -8.89 1.94
C LEU A 122 2.85 -8.64 1.53
N LEU A 123 2.40 -9.25 0.42
CA LEU A 123 1.01 -9.13 -0.03
C LEU A 123 0.05 -9.76 0.99
N SER A 124 0.41 -10.94 1.52
CA SER A 124 -0.40 -11.68 2.48
C SER A 124 -0.52 -10.94 3.81
N TYR A 125 0.59 -10.47 4.36
CA TYR A 125 0.60 -9.65 5.58
C TYR A 125 -0.06 -8.29 5.35
N GLY A 126 0.06 -7.70 4.17
CA GLY A 126 -0.65 -6.49 3.80
C GLY A 126 -2.18 -6.66 3.91
N ALA A 127 -2.71 -7.78 3.44
CA ALA A 127 -4.14 -8.10 3.54
C ALA A 127 -4.58 -8.21 5.01
N LEU A 128 -3.84 -8.96 5.82
CA LEU A 128 -4.10 -9.13 7.25
C LEU A 128 -3.98 -7.82 8.01
N ALA A 129 -3.00 -6.98 7.67
CA ALA A 129 -2.81 -5.66 8.25
C ALA A 129 -3.99 -4.72 7.95
N LEU A 130 -4.49 -4.70 6.70
CA LEU A 130 -5.67 -3.90 6.35
C LEU A 130 -6.92 -4.35 7.12
N ALA A 131 -7.16 -5.66 7.17
CA ALA A 131 -8.29 -6.24 7.91
C ALA A 131 -8.20 -5.97 9.42
N ALA A 132 -7.01 -6.10 10.01
CA ALA A 132 -6.78 -5.75 11.41
C ALA A 132 -6.96 -4.24 11.67
N PHE A 133 -6.44 -3.40 10.77
CA PHE A 133 -6.47 -1.95 10.92
C PHE A 133 -7.89 -1.39 10.79
N GLY A 134 -8.73 -1.96 9.92
CA GLY A 134 -10.15 -1.64 9.81
C GLY A 134 -10.41 -0.14 9.66
N PHE A 135 -9.65 0.51 8.78
CA PHE A 135 -9.60 1.97 8.68
C PHE A 135 -10.57 2.47 7.63
N ASP A 136 -11.47 3.37 8.03
CA ASP A 136 -12.36 4.11 7.14
C ASP A 136 -11.61 5.32 6.56
N GLY A 137 -10.84 5.07 5.52
CA GLY A 137 -9.99 6.07 4.87
C GLY A 137 -9.14 5.46 3.76
N ASP A 138 -8.25 6.29 3.21
CA ASP A 138 -7.43 5.93 2.05
C ASP A 138 -6.12 5.24 2.47
N VAL A 139 -5.87 4.07 1.92
CA VAL A 139 -4.59 3.36 2.06
C VAL A 139 -3.98 3.13 0.69
N GLY A 140 -2.76 3.62 0.51
CA GLY A 140 -1.96 3.38 -0.68
C GLY A 140 -1.46 1.95 -0.71
N ILE A 141 -1.58 1.27 -1.85
CA ILE A 141 -0.90 0.01 -2.12
C ILE A 141 0.22 0.32 -3.11
N SER A 142 1.45 0.12 -2.67
CA SER A 142 2.67 0.39 -3.43
C SER A 142 3.54 -0.86 -3.50
N GLY A 143 4.63 -0.77 -4.25
CA GLY A 143 5.58 -1.85 -4.43
C GLY A 143 6.62 -1.49 -5.48
N GLY A 144 7.21 -2.52 -6.07
CA GLY A 144 7.69 -2.46 -7.43
C GLY A 144 6.50 -2.42 -8.40
N GLU A 145 5.85 -3.56 -8.64
CA GLU A 145 4.61 -3.66 -9.42
C GLU A 145 3.63 -4.66 -8.79
N PRO A 146 2.62 -4.19 -8.04
CA PRO A 146 1.65 -5.05 -7.36
C PRO A 146 0.88 -5.99 -8.31
N LEU A 147 0.59 -5.56 -9.54
CA LEU A 147 -0.21 -6.36 -10.47
C LEU A 147 0.55 -7.54 -11.07
N LEU A 148 1.86 -7.68 -10.81
CA LEU A 148 2.63 -8.89 -11.18
C LEU A 148 2.12 -10.16 -10.48
N TYR A 149 1.36 -10.02 -9.40
CA TYR A 149 0.80 -11.14 -8.67
C TYR A 149 -0.42 -11.80 -9.34
N GLY A 150 -1.00 -11.18 -10.38
CA GLY A 150 -2.15 -11.74 -11.11
C GLY A 150 -3.29 -12.15 -10.16
N ASP A 151 -3.73 -13.41 -10.24
CA ASP A 151 -4.77 -14.00 -9.40
C ASP A 151 -4.56 -13.78 -7.90
N ALA A 152 -3.31 -13.76 -7.42
CA ALA A 152 -3.04 -13.52 -6.00
C ALA A 152 -3.39 -12.08 -5.59
N PHE A 153 -3.25 -11.11 -6.50
CA PHE A 153 -3.73 -9.74 -6.27
C PHE A 153 -5.27 -9.68 -6.27
N ILE A 154 -5.94 -10.44 -7.14
CA ILE A 154 -7.41 -10.56 -7.12
C ILE A 154 -7.90 -11.14 -5.79
N LYS A 155 -7.24 -12.19 -5.27
CA LYS A 155 -7.53 -12.76 -3.94
C LYS A 155 -7.28 -11.77 -2.81
N PHE A 156 -6.22 -10.96 -2.91
CA PHE A 156 -5.96 -9.86 -1.98
C PHE A 156 -7.12 -8.86 -1.96
N LEU A 157 -7.59 -8.41 -3.12
CA LEU A 157 -8.72 -7.47 -3.22
C LEU A 157 -10.02 -8.08 -2.67
N ALA A 158 -10.29 -9.35 -2.98
CA ALA A 158 -11.46 -10.06 -2.45
C ALA A 158 -11.41 -10.12 -0.91
N PHE A 159 -10.26 -10.45 -0.34
CA PHE A 159 -10.08 -10.49 1.11
C PHE A 159 -10.30 -9.11 1.75
N VAL A 160 -9.75 -8.04 1.16
CA VAL A 160 -9.94 -6.68 1.67
C VAL A 160 -11.41 -6.24 1.55
N SER A 161 -12.08 -6.56 0.44
CA SER A 161 -13.51 -6.28 0.25
C SER A 161 -14.38 -6.94 1.33
N ASP A 162 -14.05 -8.17 1.73
CA ASP A 162 -14.84 -8.92 2.71
C ASP A 162 -14.56 -8.49 4.17
N HIS A 163 -13.34 -8.05 4.48
CA HIS A 163 -12.90 -7.83 5.87
C HIS A 163 -12.56 -6.37 6.22
N ALA A 164 -12.37 -5.51 5.23
CA ALA A 164 -12.15 -4.07 5.40
C ALA A 164 -12.90 -3.25 4.32
N PRO A 165 -14.23 -3.42 4.19
CA PRO A 165 -15.02 -2.86 3.08
C PRO A 165 -15.01 -1.32 3.01
N ASN A 166 -14.78 -0.65 4.15
CA ASN A 166 -14.74 0.81 4.22
C ASN A 166 -13.35 1.39 3.88
N THR A 167 -12.32 0.55 3.74
CA THR A 167 -10.99 1.01 3.38
C THR A 167 -10.91 1.29 1.88
N ARG A 168 -10.65 2.55 1.52
CA ARG A 168 -10.44 2.95 0.13
C ARG A 168 -9.00 2.64 -0.26
N LEU A 169 -8.79 2.04 -1.44
CA LEU A 169 -7.47 1.67 -1.91
C LEU A 169 -6.99 2.58 -3.03
N HIS A 170 -5.77 3.08 -2.89
CA HIS A 170 -5.07 3.77 -3.97
C HIS A 170 -3.87 2.93 -4.43
N VAL A 171 -4.04 2.17 -5.51
CA VAL A 171 -3.04 1.20 -5.99
C VAL A 171 -2.09 1.86 -6.99
N LEU A 172 -0.80 1.90 -6.69
CA LEU A 172 0.24 2.36 -7.60
C LEU A 172 0.68 1.20 -8.50
N THR A 173 0.55 1.39 -9.80
CA THR A 173 0.91 0.39 -10.82
C THR A 173 1.41 1.08 -12.07
N ASN A 174 2.31 0.47 -12.83
CA ASN A 174 2.71 0.92 -14.15
C ASN A 174 1.64 0.67 -15.23
N GLY A 175 0.54 -0.01 -14.89
CA GLY A 175 -0.63 -0.21 -15.74
C GLY A 175 -0.45 -1.21 -16.87
N ARG A 176 0.73 -1.83 -17.03
CA ARG A 176 1.02 -2.77 -18.14
C ARG A 176 0.17 -4.04 -18.05
N ALA A 177 -0.15 -4.50 -16.84
CA ALA A 177 -0.97 -5.69 -16.62
C ALA A 177 -2.38 -5.56 -17.21
N PHE A 178 -2.92 -4.33 -17.29
CA PHE A 178 -4.23 -4.09 -17.92
C PHE A 178 -4.23 -4.32 -19.45
N SER A 179 -3.07 -4.55 -20.09
CA SER A 179 -3.04 -4.93 -21.50
C SER A 179 -3.66 -6.32 -21.75
N ASP A 180 -3.75 -7.16 -20.71
CA ASP A 180 -4.51 -8.40 -20.70
C ASP A 180 -5.98 -8.11 -20.37
N LEU A 181 -6.87 -8.41 -21.32
CA LEU A 181 -8.31 -8.16 -21.20
C LEU A 181 -8.99 -9.08 -20.18
N GLU A 182 -8.54 -10.33 -20.03
CA GLU A 182 -9.11 -11.28 -19.08
C GLU A 182 -8.84 -10.80 -17.66
N PHE A 183 -7.56 -10.52 -17.36
CA PHE A 183 -7.14 -9.96 -16.08
C PHE A 183 -7.82 -8.62 -15.77
N THR A 184 -7.94 -7.75 -16.77
CA THR A 184 -8.64 -6.46 -16.61
C THR A 184 -10.11 -6.65 -16.25
N GLY A 185 -10.78 -7.62 -16.86
CA GLY A 185 -12.18 -7.94 -16.56
C GLY A 185 -12.37 -8.43 -15.12
N GLU A 186 -11.50 -9.31 -14.64
CA GLU A 186 -11.52 -9.76 -13.25
C GLU A 186 -11.29 -8.61 -12.26
N LEU A 187 -10.31 -7.77 -12.55
CA LEU A 187 -9.96 -6.65 -11.68
C LEU A 187 -11.07 -5.57 -11.69
N ALA A 188 -11.74 -5.35 -12.82
CA ALA A 188 -12.93 -4.49 -12.90
C ALA A 188 -14.09 -5.02 -12.05
N SER A 189 -14.30 -6.35 -12.02
CA SER A 189 -15.28 -6.96 -11.13
C SER A 189 -14.96 -6.67 -9.65
N MET A 190 -13.70 -6.73 -9.25
CA MET A 190 -13.27 -6.36 -7.89
C MET A 190 -13.43 -4.87 -7.60
N ALA A 191 -13.06 -4.00 -8.55
CA ALA A 191 -13.22 -2.55 -8.42
C ALA A 191 -14.70 -2.11 -8.34
N SER A 192 -15.66 -2.97 -8.72
CA SER A 192 -17.09 -2.71 -8.53
C SER A 192 -17.57 -2.94 -7.09
N ARG A 193 -16.81 -3.72 -6.29
CA ARG A 193 -17.15 -4.13 -4.92
C ARG A 193 -16.39 -3.36 -3.83
N LEU A 194 -15.27 -2.73 -4.20
CA LEU A 194 -14.38 -2.00 -3.31
C LEU A 194 -14.02 -0.66 -3.96
N ASP A 195 -13.94 0.41 -3.18
CA ASP A 195 -13.52 1.70 -3.71
C ASP A 195 -12.00 1.71 -3.95
N ILE A 196 -11.62 1.49 -5.21
CA ILE A 196 -10.23 1.37 -5.64
C ILE A 196 -9.97 2.39 -6.76
N THR A 197 -8.87 3.12 -6.64
CA THR A 197 -8.31 3.97 -7.71
C THR A 197 -6.91 3.50 -8.06
N PHE A 198 -6.62 3.37 -9.36
CA PHE A 198 -5.31 2.96 -9.85
C PHE A 198 -4.49 4.17 -10.32
N GLY A 199 -3.38 4.44 -9.63
CA GLY A 199 -2.41 5.45 -10.01
C GLY A 199 -1.45 4.91 -11.08
N ILE A 200 -1.66 5.30 -12.34
CA ILE A 200 -0.88 4.83 -13.49
C ILE A 200 0.02 5.95 -14.02
N PRO A 201 1.35 5.79 -14.03
CA PRO A 201 2.24 6.79 -14.59
C PRO A 201 2.27 6.74 -16.11
N LEU A 202 2.26 7.91 -16.76
CA LEU A 202 2.52 8.07 -18.18
C LEU A 202 3.55 9.18 -18.39
N TYR A 203 4.81 8.79 -18.62
CA TYR A 203 5.94 9.74 -18.59
C TYR A 203 6.19 10.53 -19.88
N SER A 204 5.54 10.19 -20.99
CA SER A 204 5.75 10.83 -22.29
C SER A 204 4.64 10.43 -23.25
N VAL A 205 4.33 11.27 -24.24
CA VAL A 205 3.49 10.89 -25.39
C VAL A 205 4.29 10.15 -26.48
N ARG A 206 5.62 10.15 -26.37
CA ARG A 206 6.56 9.50 -27.29
C ARG A 206 7.02 8.19 -26.66
N GLY A 207 6.59 7.06 -27.22
CA GLY A 207 6.89 5.74 -26.66
C GLY A 207 8.37 5.48 -26.40
N ARG A 208 9.27 5.93 -27.28
CA ARG A 208 10.73 5.79 -27.06
C ARG A 208 11.23 6.50 -25.79
N ILE A 209 10.70 7.68 -25.47
CA ILE A 209 11.12 8.44 -24.28
C ILE A 209 10.55 7.78 -23.03
N HIS A 210 9.29 7.36 -23.08
CA HIS A 210 8.67 6.60 -22.00
C HIS A 210 9.46 5.32 -21.70
N ASP A 211 9.69 4.48 -22.71
CA ASP A 211 10.39 3.20 -22.59
C ASP A 211 11.84 3.38 -22.09
N HIS A 212 12.52 4.43 -22.55
CA HIS A 212 13.83 4.80 -22.04
C HIS A 212 13.81 5.15 -20.55
N LEU A 213 12.84 5.97 -20.12
CA LEU A 213 12.71 6.39 -18.73
C LEU A 213 12.39 5.23 -17.78
N VAL A 214 11.60 4.25 -18.24
CA VAL A 214 11.23 3.06 -17.44
C VAL A 214 12.14 1.86 -17.68
N GLY A 215 13.17 1.99 -18.53
CA GLY A 215 14.17 0.96 -18.81
C GLY A 215 13.61 -0.30 -19.48
N ARG A 216 12.49 -0.21 -20.20
CA ARG A 216 11.82 -1.36 -20.83
C ARG A 216 11.15 -1.00 -22.14
N ASP A 217 11.56 -1.69 -23.20
CA ASP A 217 10.94 -1.57 -24.52
C ASP A 217 9.52 -2.12 -24.51
N GLY A 218 8.61 -1.41 -25.19
CA GLY A 218 7.19 -1.76 -25.30
C GLY A 218 6.34 -1.38 -24.09
N ALA A 219 6.93 -0.83 -23.02
CA ALA A 219 6.21 -0.44 -21.82
C ALA A 219 5.12 0.60 -22.11
N PHE A 220 5.42 1.61 -22.94
CA PHE A 220 4.47 2.63 -23.36
C PHE A 220 3.25 2.01 -24.04
N SER A 221 3.48 1.12 -25.02
CA SER A 221 2.39 0.48 -25.75
C SER A 221 1.50 -0.34 -24.81
N GLN A 222 2.12 -1.09 -23.90
CA GLN A 222 1.38 -1.89 -22.92
C GLN A 222 0.60 -1.02 -21.92
N THR A 223 1.20 0.05 -21.41
CA THR A 223 0.54 0.99 -20.48
C THR A 223 -0.62 1.70 -21.17
N VAL A 224 -0.45 2.21 -22.39
CA VAL A 224 -1.53 2.90 -23.13
C VAL A 224 -2.69 1.95 -23.43
N VAL A 225 -2.40 0.75 -23.96
CA VAL A 225 -3.43 -0.28 -24.20
C VAL A 225 -4.11 -0.65 -22.88
N GLY A 226 -3.33 -0.80 -21.82
CA GLY A 226 -3.84 -1.10 -20.50
C GLY A 226 -4.78 -0.03 -19.95
N MET A 227 -4.40 1.25 -20.06
CA MET A 227 -5.27 2.37 -19.67
C MET A 227 -6.57 2.41 -20.49
N ILE A 228 -6.53 2.10 -21.79
CA ILE A 228 -7.73 2.02 -22.64
C ILE A 228 -8.64 0.88 -22.15
N ASN A 229 -8.08 -0.31 -21.92
CA ASN A 229 -8.83 -1.48 -21.45
C ASN A 229 -9.45 -1.22 -20.07
N ALA A 230 -8.67 -0.65 -19.14
CA ALA A 230 -9.11 -0.31 -17.80
C ALA A 230 -10.24 0.74 -17.83
N GLY A 231 -10.07 1.81 -18.62
CA GLY A 231 -11.10 2.84 -18.79
C GLY A 231 -12.39 2.29 -19.41
N ASN A 232 -12.28 1.45 -20.46
CA ASN A 232 -13.45 0.79 -21.06
C ASN A 232 -14.18 -0.15 -20.09
N SER A 233 -13.47 -0.69 -19.09
CA SER A 233 -14.03 -1.57 -18.07
C SER A 233 -14.56 -0.82 -16.85
N GLY A 234 -14.52 0.52 -16.84
CA GLY A 234 -15.00 1.36 -15.74
C GLY A 234 -14.06 1.43 -14.53
N ILE A 235 -12.79 1.02 -14.68
CA ILE A 235 -11.79 1.12 -13.62
C ILE A 235 -11.42 2.60 -13.42
N LYS A 236 -11.51 3.08 -12.17
CA LYS A 236 -11.07 4.43 -11.79
C LYS A 236 -9.55 4.54 -11.87
N MET A 237 -9.06 5.55 -12.58
CA MET A 237 -7.63 5.78 -12.77
C MET A 237 -7.23 7.21 -12.41
N GLU A 238 -6.06 7.35 -11.80
CA GLU A 238 -5.32 8.60 -11.64
C GLU A 238 -4.07 8.53 -12.52
N VAL A 239 -3.90 9.47 -13.46
CA VAL A 239 -2.67 9.50 -14.27
C VAL A 239 -1.58 10.29 -13.55
N ARG A 240 -0.41 9.67 -13.43
CA ARG A 240 0.75 10.24 -12.73
C ARG A 240 1.85 10.65 -13.70
N PHE A 241 2.58 11.70 -13.34
CA PHE A 241 3.72 12.17 -14.13
C PHE A 241 4.85 12.59 -13.19
N ILE A 242 6.05 12.06 -13.43
CA ILE A 242 7.27 12.49 -12.74
C ILE A 242 8.10 13.31 -13.73
N PRO A 243 8.24 14.64 -13.51
CA PRO A 243 9.10 15.46 -14.33
C PRO A 243 10.57 15.10 -14.12
N THR A 244 11.27 14.90 -15.23
CA THR A 244 12.71 14.70 -15.34
C THR A 244 13.26 15.68 -16.38
N GLN A 245 14.57 15.83 -16.46
CA GLN A 245 15.19 16.64 -17.52
C GLN A 245 14.82 16.14 -18.93
N HIS A 246 14.47 14.87 -19.09
CA HIS A 246 14.15 14.25 -20.39
C HIS A 246 12.70 14.48 -20.85
N ASN A 247 11.75 14.68 -19.93
CA ASN A 247 10.32 14.74 -20.25
C ASN A 247 9.58 15.97 -19.69
N ALA A 248 10.20 16.82 -18.87
CA ALA A 248 9.50 17.95 -18.25
C ALA A 248 8.82 18.89 -19.28
N SER A 249 9.42 19.06 -20.45
CA SER A 249 8.84 19.85 -21.55
C SER A 249 7.65 19.19 -22.24
N GLU A 250 7.36 17.92 -21.95
CA GLU A 250 6.23 17.18 -22.51
C GLU A 250 4.97 17.20 -21.63
N LEU A 251 5.05 17.73 -20.41
CA LEU A 251 3.92 17.74 -19.50
C LEU A 251 2.64 18.32 -20.13
N PRO A 252 2.68 19.44 -20.89
CA PRO A 252 1.50 19.95 -21.59
C PRO A 252 0.92 18.95 -22.61
N GLN A 253 1.78 18.26 -23.37
CA GLN A 253 1.39 17.30 -24.39
C GLN A 253 0.81 16.03 -23.75
N VAL A 254 1.37 15.59 -22.62
CA VAL A 254 0.82 14.46 -21.85
C VAL A 254 -0.55 14.83 -21.28
N ALA A 255 -0.71 16.02 -20.71
CA ALA A 255 -2.00 16.49 -20.22
C ALA A 255 -3.05 16.57 -21.34
N GLU A 256 -2.69 17.12 -22.50
CA GLU A 256 -3.56 17.15 -23.68
C GLU A 256 -3.91 15.75 -24.19
N TYR A 257 -2.93 14.85 -24.26
CA TYR A 257 -3.13 13.46 -24.67
C TYR A 257 -4.12 12.76 -23.74
N ILE A 258 -3.96 12.91 -22.43
CA ILE A 258 -4.87 12.32 -21.44
C ILE A 258 -6.28 12.90 -21.59
N ALA A 259 -6.39 14.22 -21.73
CA ALA A 259 -7.67 14.90 -21.87
C ALA A 259 -8.43 14.51 -23.15
N ARG A 260 -7.72 14.14 -24.22
CA ARG A 260 -8.35 13.70 -25.49
C ARG A 260 -8.68 12.21 -25.50
N VAL A 261 -7.81 11.38 -24.94
CA VAL A 261 -7.90 9.91 -25.07
C VAL A 261 -8.68 9.29 -23.92
N PHE A 262 -8.48 9.77 -22.69
CA PHE A 262 -9.00 9.10 -21.49
C PHE A 262 -10.15 9.87 -20.80
N LEU A 263 -10.39 11.14 -21.14
CA LEU A 263 -11.44 11.94 -20.48
C LEU A 263 -12.86 11.48 -20.81
N VAL A 264 -13.06 10.76 -21.91
CA VAL A 264 -14.33 10.09 -22.23
C VAL A 264 -14.54 8.82 -21.36
N LEU A 265 -13.45 8.27 -20.82
CA LEU A 265 -13.45 7.05 -20.01
C LEU A 265 -13.50 7.34 -18.49
N CYS A 266 -13.00 8.50 -18.04
CA CYS A 266 -13.06 8.96 -16.65
C CYS A 266 -14.36 9.69 -16.28
N SER A 267 -15.52 9.25 -16.79
CA SER A 267 -16.81 9.89 -16.49
C SER A 267 -17.12 9.80 -14.99
N CYS A 268 -17.17 10.95 -14.32
CA CYS A 268 -17.69 11.11 -12.96
C CYS A 268 -19.05 10.41 -12.80
N ARG A 269 -19.12 9.46 -11.87
CA ARG A 269 -20.35 9.12 -11.14
C ARG A 269 -20.06 9.16 -9.66
#